data_AF-E0Y2J5-F1
#
_entry.id   AF-E0Y2J5-F1
#
_cell.length_a   1.000
_cell.length_b   1.000
_cell.length_c   1.000
_cell.angle_alpha   90.00
_cell.angle_beta   90.00
_cell.angle_gamma   90.00
#
_symmetry.space_group_name_H-M   'P 1'
#
loop_
_entity.id
_entity.type
_entity.pdbx_description
1 polymer ?
#
loop_
_entity_poly.entity_id
_entity_poly.type
_entity_poly.pdbx_seq_one_letter_code
_entity_poly.pdbx_strand_id
1 'polypeptide(L)'
;MKVPSPIPEHEALRILNQAEDSKGMPRPTITYQPGEVVRVIDGPFNDFNGVVENVNYEKNKLSVAVQILGRPTPVDLNFNQVEKS
;
A
#
# COMPACT_ATOMS: atom_id res chain seq x y z
N MET A 1 -21.74 15.24 42.95
CA MET A 1 -20.88 15.30 41.74
C MET A 1 -19.95 14.10 41.78
N LYS A 2 -20.11 13.13 40.86
CA LYS A 2 -19.27 11.93 40.80
C LYS A 2 -18.03 12.27 39.96
N VAL A 3 -16.91 12.56 40.62
CA VAL A 3 -15.63 12.75 39.94
C VAL A 3 -15.11 11.38 39.48
N PRO A 4 -14.68 11.23 38.22
CA PRO A 4 -14.18 9.95 37.72
C PRO A 4 -12.92 9.56 38.50
N SER A 5 -12.84 8.29 38.89
CA SER A 5 -11.69 7.76 39.61
C SER A 5 -10.42 7.92 38.74
N PRO A 6 -9.29 8.38 39.32
CA PRO A 6 -8.04 8.50 38.58
C PRO A 6 -7.64 7.11 38.07
N ILE A 7 -7.36 7.02 36.78
CA ILE A 7 -6.80 5.82 36.18
C ILE A 7 -5.43 5.60 36.85
N PRO A 8 -5.17 4.42 37.43
CA PRO A 8 -3.89 4.14 38.05
C PRO A 8 -2.79 4.22 36.99
N GLU A 9 -1.64 4.78 37.36
CA GLU A 9 -0.57 5.20 36.43
C GLU A 9 -0.12 4.08 35.47
N HIS A 10 -0.21 2.82 35.92
CA HIS A 10 0.08 1.63 35.10
C HIS A 10 -0.92 1.39 33.95
N GLU A 11 -2.20 1.73 34.12
CA GLU A 11 -3.19 1.64 33.05
C GLU A 11 -3.05 2.81 32.07
N ALA A 12 -2.69 4.01 32.55
CA ALA A 12 -2.40 5.15 31.69
C ALA A 12 -1.19 4.88 30.77
N LEU A 13 -0.14 4.25 31.32
CA LEU A 13 1.05 3.83 30.56
C LEU A 13 0.76 2.76 29.50
N ARG A 14 -0.19 1.84 29.76
CA ARG A 14 -0.63 0.83 28.78
C ARG A 14 -1.36 1.45 27.60
N ILE A 15 -2.24 2.41 27.86
CA ILE A 15 -2.96 3.14 26.79
C ILE A 15 -1.99 4.00 25.98
N LEU A 16 -1.01 4.63 26.62
CA LEU A 16 0.04 5.40 25.93
C LEU A 16 0.91 4.51 25.02
N ASN A 17 1.37 3.36 25.54
CA ASN A 17 2.18 2.42 24.75
C ASN A 17 1.43 1.84 23.56
N GLN A 18 0.12 1.57 23.68
CA GLN A 18 -0.68 1.07 22.56
C GLN A 18 -0.88 2.10 21.44
N ALA A 19 -0.89 3.40 21.77
CA ALA A 19 -0.93 4.48 20.79
C ALA A 19 0.43 4.70 20.09
N GLU A 20 1.54 4.32 20.75
CA GLU A 20 2.90 4.39 20.19
C GLU A 20 3.26 3.16 19.35
N ASP A 21 2.77 1.98 19.70
CA ASP A 21 2.96 0.74 18.92
C ASP A 21 2.24 0.80 17.56
N SER A 22 1.14 1.56 17.47
CA SER A 22 0.44 1.84 16.20
C SER A 22 1.16 2.85 15.29
N LYS A 23 2.20 3.54 15.78
CA LYS A 23 3.09 4.39 14.96
C LYS A 23 4.33 3.65 14.45
N GLY A 24 4.59 2.44 14.97
CA GLY A 24 5.77 1.64 14.68
C GLY A 24 5.58 0.59 13.59
N MET A 25 4.35 0.24 13.22
CA MET A 25 4.15 -0.44 11.93
C MET A 25 4.47 0.59 10.86
N PRO A 26 5.54 0.42 10.05
CA PRO A 26 5.65 1.21 8.85
C PRO A 26 4.35 0.94 8.10
N ARG A 27 3.48 1.95 8.02
CA ARG A 27 2.47 1.98 6.96
C ARG A 27 3.30 1.63 5.74
N PRO A 28 3.04 0.51 5.05
CA PRO A 28 3.85 0.22 3.88
C PRO A 28 3.59 1.39 2.96
N THR A 29 4.55 2.31 2.90
CA THR A 29 4.67 3.25 1.80
C THR A 29 5.02 2.30 0.66
N ILE A 30 3.99 1.74 0.03
CA ILE A 30 4.16 0.76 -1.04
C ILE A 30 4.79 1.52 -2.19
N THR A 31 6.11 1.49 -2.20
CA THR A 31 6.95 2.08 -3.23
C THR A 31 7.16 0.99 -4.27
N TYR A 32 6.86 1.32 -5.52
CA TYR A 32 7.08 0.42 -6.64
C TYR A 32 8.44 0.72 -7.29
N GLN A 33 9.09 -0.32 -7.80
CA GLN A 33 10.35 -0.18 -8.53
C GLN A 33 10.24 -0.86 -9.90
N PRO A 34 10.95 -0.36 -10.92
CA PRO A 34 11.09 -1.07 -12.19
C PRO A 34 11.61 -2.50 -11.97
N GLY A 35 11.01 -3.46 -12.66
CA GLY A 35 11.29 -4.90 -12.52
C GLY A 35 10.43 -5.61 -11.48
N GLU A 36 9.62 -4.91 -10.68
CA GLU A 36 8.72 -5.58 -9.73
C GLU A 36 7.49 -6.16 -10.40
N VAL A 37 7.07 -7.33 -9.93
CA VAL A 37 5.82 -7.97 -10.35
C VAL A 37 4.67 -7.39 -9.52
N VAL A 38 3.65 -6.92 -10.22
CA VAL A 38 2.44 -6.37 -9.62
C VAL A 38 1.21 -7.07 -10.20
N ARG A 39 0.18 -7.20 -9.39
CA ARG A 39 -1.15 -7.63 -9.82
C ARG A 39 -2.03 -6.42 -9.98
N VAL A 40 -2.75 -6.35 -11.09
CA VAL A 40 -3.77 -5.33 -11.30
C VAL A 40 -5.04 -5.74 -10.57
N ILE A 41 -5.60 -4.84 -9.76
CA ILE A 41 -6.76 -5.07 -8.89
C ILE A 41 -8.01 -4.27 -9.30
N ASP A 42 -7.89 -3.44 -10.34
CA ASP A 42 -8.98 -2.58 -10.81
C ASP A 42 -8.92 -2.33 -12.33
N GLY A 43 -10.06 -2.01 -12.92
CA GLY A 43 -10.19 -1.67 -14.34
C GLY A 43 -10.21 -2.87 -15.29
N PRO A 44 -10.05 -2.64 -16.62
CA PRO A 44 -10.21 -3.66 -17.65
C PRO A 44 -9.10 -4.72 -17.66
N PHE A 45 -8.03 -4.49 -16.90
CA PHE A 45 -6.90 -5.40 -16.74
C PHE A 45 -6.87 -6.04 -15.35
N ASN A 46 -7.97 -5.97 -14.58
CA ASN A 46 -8.08 -6.64 -13.28
C ASN A 46 -7.73 -8.14 -13.40
N ASP A 47 -7.13 -8.68 -12.35
CA ASP A 47 -6.63 -10.07 -12.24
C ASP A 47 -5.45 -10.44 -13.15
N PHE A 48 -4.96 -9.52 -13.99
CA PHE A 48 -3.72 -9.73 -14.72
C PHE A 48 -2.50 -9.39 -13.87
N ASN A 49 -1.42 -10.13 -14.10
CA ASN A 49 -0.10 -9.82 -13.57
C ASN A 49 0.71 -9.05 -14.62
N GLY A 50 1.58 -8.17 -14.15
CA GLY A 50 2.49 -7.43 -14.99
C GLY A 50 3.78 -7.08 -14.26
N VAL A 51 4.75 -6.59 -15.03
CA VAL A 51 6.02 -6.09 -14.50
C VAL A 51 6.05 -4.58 -14.62
N VAL A 52 6.42 -3.89 -13.55
CA VAL A 52 6.60 -2.43 -13.56
C VAL A 52 7.80 -2.12 -14.46
N GLU A 53 7.58 -1.35 -15.52
CA GLU A 53 8.65 -0.89 -16.42
C GLU A 53 9.19 0.47 -15.96
N ASN A 54 8.29 1.37 -15.54
CA ASN A 54 8.64 2.71 -15.12
C ASN A 54 7.64 3.22 -14.07
N VAL A 55 8.13 4.06 -13.16
CA VAL A 55 7.34 4.70 -12.11
C VAL A 55 7.46 6.21 -12.23
N ASN A 56 6.32 6.86 -12.50
CA ASN A 56 6.22 8.31 -12.54
C ASN A 56 5.50 8.83 -11.29
N TYR A 57 6.27 9.20 -10.28
CA TYR A 57 5.75 9.76 -9.03
C TYR A 57 5.14 11.15 -9.19
N GLU A 58 5.65 11.98 -10.11
CA GLU A 58 5.10 13.32 -10.36
C GLU A 58 3.67 13.25 -10.89
N LYS A 59 3.39 12.26 -11.75
CA LYS A 59 2.07 12.04 -12.35
C LYS A 59 1.21 11.02 -11.61
N ASN A 60 1.73 10.41 -10.54
CA ASN A 60 1.11 9.28 -9.85
C ASN A 60 0.69 8.13 -10.81
N LYS A 61 1.59 7.78 -11.75
CA LYS A 61 1.37 6.73 -12.75
C LYS A 61 2.48 5.67 -12.72
N LEU A 62 2.10 4.44 -13.04
CA LEU A 62 2.96 3.28 -13.23
C LEU A 62 2.79 2.80 -14.66
N SER A 63 3.90 2.70 -15.41
CA SER A 63 3.90 1.99 -16.68
C SER A 63 4.19 0.53 -16.39
N VAL A 64 3.21 -0.34 -16.63
CA VAL A 64 3.26 -1.77 -16.31
C VAL A 64 3.13 -2.58 -17.60
N ALA A 65 4.04 -3.51 -17.83
CA ALA A 65 3.94 -4.50 -18.89
C ALA A 65 3.05 -5.65 -18.43
N VAL A 66 1.75 -5.57 -18.73
CA VAL A 66 0.76 -6.60 -18.39
C VAL A 66 0.85 -7.77 -19.35
N GLN A 67 0.80 -8.98 -18.83
CA GLN A 67 0.97 -10.19 -19.63
C GLN A 67 -0.39 -10.69 -20.14
N ILE A 68 -0.73 -10.33 -21.38
CA ILE A 68 -2.02 -10.67 -22.01
C ILE A 68 -1.74 -11.69 -23.12
N LEU A 69 -2.34 -12.89 -23.02
CA LEU A 69 -2.17 -13.97 -24.01
C LEU A 69 -0.68 -14.31 -24.29
N GLY A 70 0.16 -14.21 -23.27
CA GLY A 70 1.61 -14.45 -23.38
C GLY A 70 2.40 -13.32 -24.05
N ARG A 71 1.78 -12.16 -24.33
CA ARG A 71 2.44 -10.97 -24.89
C ARG A 71 2.51 -9.85 -23.86
N PRO A 72 3.69 -9.23 -23.63
CA PRO A 72 3.79 -8.05 -22.79
C PRO A 72 3.13 -6.86 -23.48
N THR A 73 2.13 -6.27 -22.83
CA THR A 73 1.43 -5.08 -23.32
C THR A 73 1.64 -3.95 -22.31
N PRO A 74 2.35 -2.86 -22.68
CA PRO A 74 2.56 -1.74 -21.77
C PRO A 74 1.27 -0.95 -21.58
N VAL A 75 0.89 -0.71 -20.32
CA VAL A 75 -0.28 0.08 -19.94
C VAL A 75 0.06 1.01 -18.77
N ASP A 76 -0.58 2.18 -18.73
CA ASP A 76 -0.41 3.13 -17.64
C ASP A 76 -1.51 2.96 -16.59
N LEU A 77 -1.12 2.59 -15.38
CA LEU A 77 -2.00 2.34 -14.25
C LEU A 77 -1.72 3.34 -13.13
N ASN A 78 -2.72 3.58 -12.28
CA ASN A 78 -2.50 4.34 -11.05
C ASN A 78 -2.00 3.40 -9.94
N PHE A 79 -1.33 3.95 -8.93
CA PHE A 79 -0.82 3.21 -7.78
C PHE A 79 -1.88 2.43 -7.00
N ASN A 80 -3.15 2.90 -7.03
CA ASN A 80 -4.29 2.25 -6.37
C ASN A 80 -4.96 1.16 -7.20
N GLN A 81 -4.58 1.01 -8.48
CA GLN A 81 -5.12 -0.02 -9.37
C GLN A 81 -4.24 -1.26 -9.42
N VAL A 82 -3.14 -1.26 -8.69
CA VAL A 82 -2.21 -2.38 -8.60
C VAL A 82 -1.90 -2.68 -7.13
N GLU A 83 -1.61 -3.94 -6.86
CA GLU A 83 -1.03 -4.42 -5.62
C GLU A 83 0.26 -5.17 -5.92
N LYS A 84 1.17 -5.14 -4.94
CA LYS A 84 2.41 -5.90 -5.00
C LYS A 84 2.08 -7.39 -4.86
N SER A 85 2.60 -8.21 -5.78
CA SER A 85 2.44 -9.67 -5.77
C SER A 85 3.40 -10.33 -4.79
#